data_AF-A0AAE5F0C1-F1
#
_entry.id   AF-A0AAE5F0C1-F1
#
_cell.length_a   1.000
_cell.length_b   1.000
_cell.length_c   1.000
_cell.angle_alpha   90.00
_cell.angle_beta   90.00
_cell.angle_gamma   90.00
#
_symmetry.space_group_name_H-M   'P 1'
#
loop_
_entity.id
_entity.type
_entity.pdbx_description
1 polymer ?
#
loop_
_entity_poly.entity_id
_entity_poly.type
_entity_poly.pdbx_seq_one_letter_code
_entity_poly.pdbx_strand_id
1 'polypeptide(L)'
;MNAAYEKLRSPMPQILGSLTLIPLAMSSAQYFYGLTISETPWYLVIIWLFMLLVSISTFLIYVIRRPKNHKSMKRKALVLFIINVLAMYSAILPCIILTIFWL
;
A
#
# COMPACT_ATOMS: atom_id res chain seq x y z
N MET A 1 22.59 -6.46 -12.89
CA MET A 1 21.61 -5.36 -12.67
C MET A 1 20.22 -5.73 -13.15
N ASN A 2 20.05 -6.38 -14.32
CA ASN A 2 18.74 -6.87 -14.77
C ASN A 2 18.07 -7.84 -13.80
N ALA A 3 18.78 -8.87 -13.31
CA ALA A 3 18.21 -9.83 -12.36
C ALA A 3 17.70 -9.20 -11.05
N ALA A 4 18.42 -8.20 -10.52
CA ALA A 4 18.00 -7.46 -9.33
C ALA A 4 16.75 -6.60 -9.59
N TYR A 5 16.70 -5.92 -10.75
CA TYR A 5 15.51 -5.16 -11.18
C TYR A 5 14.30 -6.08 -11.37
N GLU A 6 14.50 -7.29 -11.89
CA GLU A 6 13.45 -8.27 -12.10
C GLU A 6 12.91 -8.83 -10.77
N LYS A 7 13.79 -9.05 -9.79
CA LYS A 7 13.41 -9.42 -8.42
C LYS A 7 12.62 -8.30 -7.71
N LEU A 8 12.99 -7.04 -7.94
CA LEU A 8 12.28 -5.86 -7.44
C LEU A 8 10.88 -5.69 -8.06
N ARG A 9 10.71 -6.11 -9.33
CA ARG A 9 9.42 -6.11 -10.04
C ARG A 9 8.59 -7.37 -9.77
N SER A 10 8.90 -8.09 -8.69
CA SER A 10 8.11 -9.24 -8.26
C SER A 10 6.65 -8.84 -8.02
N PRO A 11 5.71 -9.80 -8.08
CA PRO A 11 4.30 -9.53 -7.83
C PRO A 11 3.98 -9.24 -6.36
N MET A 12 4.96 -9.38 -5.47
CA MET A 12 4.82 -9.27 -4.01
C MET A 12 4.15 -7.96 -3.52
N PRO A 13 4.57 -6.75 -3.95
CA PRO A 13 3.91 -5.52 -3.53
C PRO A 13 2.46 -5.41 -4.02
N GLN A 14 2.07 -6.09 -5.12
CA GLN A 14 0.64 -6.15 -5.49
C GLN A 14 -0.13 -7.05 -4.56
N ILE A 15 0.40 -8.24 -4.23
CA ILE A 15 -0.24 -9.16 -3.28
C ILE A 15 -0.43 -8.46 -1.92
N LEU A 16 0.60 -7.73 -1.46
CA LEU A 16 0.50 -6.92 -0.25
C LEU A 16 -0.51 -5.78 -0.40
N GLY A 17 -0.51 -5.08 -1.53
CA GLY A 17 -1.45 -4.01 -1.82
C GLY A 17 -2.91 -4.48 -1.96
N SER A 18 -3.18 -5.70 -2.45
CA SER A 18 -4.53 -6.25 -2.47
C SER A 18 -4.96 -6.76 -1.10
N LEU A 19 -4.04 -7.35 -0.32
CA LEU A 19 -4.32 -7.76 1.06
C LEU A 19 -4.72 -6.56 1.94
N THR A 20 -4.18 -5.37 1.69
CA THR A 20 -4.53 -4.15 2.44
C THR A 20 -5.91 -3.61 2.16
N LEU A 21 -6.51 -3.96 1.01
CA LEU A 21 -7.86 -3.51 0.67
C LEU A 21 -8.92 -4.12 1.60
N ILE A 22 -8.68 -5.33 2.10
CA ILE A 22 -9.60 -6.02 3.01
C ILE A 22 -9.80 -5.23 4.31
N PRO A 23 -8.74 -4.93 5.10
CA PRO A 23 -8.90 -4.15 6.32
C PRO A 23 -9.35 -2.71 6.05
N LEU A 24 -8.96 -2.11 4.91
CA LEU A 24 -9.45 -0.78 4.51
C LEU A 24 -10.98 -0.78 4.27
N ALA A 25 -11.52 -1.82 3.62
CA ALA A 25 -12.96 -1.96 3.37
C ALA A 25 -13.75 -2.25 4.66
N MET A 26 -13.18 -3.03 5.57
CA MET A 26 -13.79 -3.24 6.89
C MET A 26 -13.81 -1.95 7.71
N SER A 27 -12.71 -1.19 7.70
CA SER A 27 -12.63 0.11 8.37
C SER A 27 -13.61 1.14 7.80
N SER A 28 -13.83 1.16 6.48
CA SER A 28 -14.84 2.04 5.88
C SER A 28 -16.26 1.62 6.25
N ALA A 29 -16.57 0.33 6.25
CA ALA A 29 -17.86 -0.17 6.72
C ALA A 29 -18.12 0.22 8.19
N GLN A 30 -17.13 0.06 9.08
CA GLN A 30 -17.25 0.49 10.48
C GLN A 30 -17.56 1.99 10.62
N TYR A 31 -16.89 2.84 9.83
CA TYR A 31 -17.13 4.29 9.82
C TYR A 31 -18.57 4.63 9.38
N PHE A 32 -19.07 4.05 8.29
CA PHE A 32 -20.41 4.35 7.77
C PHE A 32 -21.54 3.80 8.64
N TYR A 33 -21.36 2.63 9.26
CA TYR A 33 -22.36 2.04 10.14
C TYR A 33 -22.28 2.55 11.59
N GLY A 34 -21.40 3.52 11.88
CA GLY A 34 -21.24 4.10 13.22
C GLY A 34 -20.80 3.07 14.27
N LEU A 35 -20.16 1.97 13.85
CA LEU A 35 -19.72 0.87 14.70
C LEU A 35 -18.40 1.18 15.42
N THR A 36 -17.90 2.42 15.30
CA THR A 36 -16.65 2.87 15.90
C THR A 36 -16.87 3.39 17.32
N ILE A 37 -16.02 2.97 18.25
CA ILE A 37 -16.02 3.45 19.64
C ILE A 37 -15.57 4.93 19.65
N SER A 38 -16.54 5.84 19.75
CA SER A 38 -16.38 7.30 19.76
C SER A 38 -15.96 7.95 18.41
N GLU A 39 -16.16 9.28 18.34
CA GLU A 39 -15.82 10.13 17.20
C GLU A 39 -14.50 9.71 16.55
N THR A 40 -14.57 9.18 15.33
CA THR A 40 -13.37 8.68 14.64
C THR A 40 -12.37 9.83 14.49
N PRO A 41 -11.18 9.74 15.11
CA PRO A 41 -10.21 10.83 15.04
C PRO A 41 -9.79 11.11 13.60
N TRP A 42 -9.72 12.39 13.21
CA TRP A 42 -9.33 12.81 11.86
C TRP A 42 -8.02 12.20 11.36
N TYR A 43 -7.06 11.93 12.26
CA TYR A 43 -5.79 11.30 11.88
C TYR A 43 -5.98 9.88 11.31
N LEU A 44 -6.98 9.12 11.75
CA LEU A 44 -7.27 7.78 11.21
C LEU A 44 -7.78 7.86 9.78
N VAL A 45 -8.60 8.85 9.46
CA VAL A 45 -9.08 9.12 8.09
C VAL A 45 -7.92 9.47 7.16
N ILE A 46 -6.99 10.31 7.63
CA ILE A 46 -5.79 10.69 6.87
C ILE A 46 -4.90 9.48 6.60
N ILE A 47 -4.68 8.63 7.61
CA ILE A 47 -3.88 7.41 7.47
C ILE A 47 -4.56 6.42 6.51
N TRP A 48 -5.89 6.27 6.59
CA TRP A 48 -6.67 5.44 5.68
C TRP A 48 -6.50 5.89 4.21
N LEU A 49 -6.64 7.20 3.95
CA LEU A 49 -6.44 7.77 2.61
C LEU A 49 -5.01 7.55 2.09
N PHE A 50 -4.01 7.71 2.95
CA PHE A 50 -2.62 7.44 2.60
C PHE A 50 -2.42 5.97 2.19
N MET A 51 -2.99 5.02 2.95
CA MET A 51 -2.88 3.59 2.62
C MET A 51 -3.60 3.22 1.34
N LEU A 52 -4.77 3.82 1.07
CA LEU A 52 -5.47 3.67 -0.20
C LEU A 52 -4.58 4.10 -1.38
N LEU A 53 -3.93 5.27 -1.26
CA LEU A 53 -3.02 5.78 -2.30
C LEU A 53 -1.80 4.88 -2.52
N VAL A 54 -1.22 4.34 -1.44
CA VAL A 54 -0.11 3.38 -1.53
C VAL A 54 -0.56 2.10 -2.23
N SER A 55 -1.74 1.57 -1.88
CA SER A 55 -2.31 0.38 -2.54
C SER A 55 -2.54 0.61 -4.04
N ILE A 56 -3.14 1.74 -4.44
CA ILE A 56 -3.31 2.06 -5.87
C ILE A 56 -1.94 2.20 -6.58
N SER A 57 -0.95 2.78 -5.90
CA SER A 57 0.40 2.97 -6.45
C SER A 57 1.12 1.65 -6.73
N THR A 58 0.89 0.58 -5.93
CA THR A 58 1.51 -0.74 -6.18
C THR A 58 0.98 -1.38 -7.47
N PHE A 59 -0.29 -1.12 -7.83
CA PHE A 59 -0.87 -1.54 -9.11
C PHE A 59 -0.38 -0.70 -10.30
N LEU A 60 -0.29 0.63 -10.13
CA LEU A 60 0.16 1.55 -11.20
C LEU A 60 1.59 1.25 -11.68
N ILE A 61 2.46 0.72 -10.82
CA ILE A 61 3.83 0.32 -11.20
C ILE A 61 3.86 -0.64 -12.39
N TYR A 62 2.89 -1.55 -12.52
CA TYR A 62 2.94 -2.55 -13.59
C TYR A 62 2.57 -1.97 -14.97
N VAL A 63 1.77 -0.89 -14.97
CA VAL A 63 1.43 -0.10 -16.17
C VAL A 63 2.66 0.65 -16.71
N ILE A 64 3.64 0.94 -15.84
CA ILE A 64 4.86 1.65 -16.23
C ILE A 64 5.77 0.74 -17.06
N ARG A 65 5.98 1.12 -18.33
CA ARG A 65 6.80 0.41 -19.32
C ARG A 65 8.24 0.17 -18.84
N ARG A 66 8.82 -1.00 -19.16
CA ARG A 66 10.22 -1.36 -18.80
C ARG A 66 11.20 -0.27 -19.29
N PRO A 67 12.15 0.19 -18.45
CA PRO A 67 13.18 1.13 -18.88
C PRO A 67 14.08 0.49 -19.95
N LYS A 68 14.32 1.20 -21.05
CA LYS A 68 15.25 0.77 -22.10
C LYS A 68 16.70 1.21 -21.86
N ASN A 69 16.95 2.13 -20.92
CA ASN A 69 18.24 2.82 -20.77
C ASN A 69 18.84 2.64 -19.36
N HIS A 70 20.16 2.46 -19.24
CA HIS A 70 20.82 2.02 -18.00
C HIS A 70 20.70 3.04 -16.84
N LYS A 71 20.83 4.35 -17.13
CA LYS A 71 20.57 5.43 -16.15
C LYS A 71 19.12 5.47 -15.67
N SER A 72 18.16 5.27 -16.59
CA SER A 72 16.73 5.23 -16.26
C SER A 72 16.34 4.01 -15.43
N MET A 73 17.09 2.91 -15.56
CA MET A 73 16.86 1.67 -14.82
C MET A 73 17.18 1.83 -13.33
N LYS A 74 18.27 2.54 -12.97
CA LYS A 74 18.58 2.83 -11.55
C LYS A 74 17.49 3.68 -10.88
N ARG A 75 17.01 4.73 -11.55
CA ARG A 75 15.97 5.61 -11.00
C ARG A 75 14.65 4.85 -10.80
N LYS A 76 14.24 4.03 -11.76
CA LYS A 76 13.04 3.19 -11.64
C LYS A 76 13.18 2.11 -10.57
N ALA A 77 14.36 1.49 -10.44
CA ALA A 77 14.64 0.53 -9.37
C ALA A 77 14.46 1.15 -7.97
N LEU A 78 14.91 2.40 -7.79
CA LEU A 78 14.75 3.13 -6.55
C LEU A 78 13.26 3.38 -6.24
N VAL A 79 12.48 3.81 -7.22
CA VAL A 79 11.02 3.99 -7.08
C VAL A 79 10.33 2.66 -6.72
N LEU A 80 10.68 1.57 -7.41
CA LEU A 80 10.19 0.21 -7.11
C LEU A 80 10.54 -0.24 -5.69
N PHE A 81 11.74 0.10 -5.22
CA PHE A 81 12.17 -0.21 -3.86
C PHE A 81 11.36 0.58 -2.82
N ILE A 82 11.19 1.89 -3.02
CA ILE A 82 10.38 2.74 -2.12
C ILE A 82 8.94 2.21 -2.04
N ILE A 83 8.34 1.87 -3.18
CA ILE A 83 6.96 1.38 -3.18
C ILE A 83 6.86 -0.02 -2.55
N ASN A 84 7.86 -0.88 -2.72
CA ASN A 84 7.91 -2.16 -1.99
C ASN A 84 7.92 -1.97 -0.47
N VAL A 85 8.75 -1.04 0.02
CA VAL A 85 8.81 -0.73 1.45
C VAL A 85 7.49 -0.15 1.93
N LEU A 86 6.91 0.81 1.20
CA LEU A 86 5.59 1.37 1.51
C LEU A 86 4.49 0.32 1.50
N ALA A 87 4.51 -0.62 0.54
CA ALA A 87 3.54 -1.71 0.46
C ALA A 87 3.60 -2.61 1.71
N MET A 88 4.81 -2.94 2.19
CA MET A 88 4.99 -3.69 3.43
C MET A 88 4.41 -2.95 4.65
N TYR A 89 4.72 -1.67 4.81
CA TYR A 89 4.15 -0.87 5.90
C TYR A 89 2.63 -0.76 5.81
N SER A 90 2.11 -0.57 4.59
CA SER A 90 0.68 -0.50 4.34
C SER A 90 -0.01 -1.83 4.66
N ALA A 91 0.67 -2.99 4.63
CA ALA A 91 0.10 -4.29 5.00
C ALA A 91 -0.08 -4.47 6.51
N ILE A 92 0.80 -3.88 7.32
CA ILE A 92 0.83 -4.11 8.76
C ILE A 92 -0.03 -3.09 9.52
N LEU A 93 0.08 -1.81 9.14
CA LEU A 93 -0.62 -0.71 9.80
C LEU A 93 -2.16 -0.84 9.87
N PRO A 94 -2.89 -1.24 8.80
CA PRO A 94 -4.33 -1.27 8.83
C PRO A 94 -4.84 -2.45 9.65
N CYS A 95 -4.08 -3.56 9.74
CA CYS A 95 -4.37 -4.62 10.70
C CYS A 95 -4.31 -4.11 12.14
N ILE A 96 -3.30 -3.30 12.49
CA ILE A 96 -3.19 -2.71 13.85
C ILE A 96 -4.37 -1.77 14.12
N ILE A 97 -4.72 -0.91 13.15
CA ILE A 97 -5.86 0.01 13.26
C ILE A 97 -7.16 -0.76 13.47
N LEU A 98 -7.37 -1.84 12.73
CA LEU A 98 -8.56 -2.68 12.87
C LEU A 98 -8.68 -3.32 14.25
N THR A 99 -7.55 -3.78 14.82
CA THR A 99 -7.50 -4.30 16.19
C THR A 99 -7.84 -3.22 17.21
N ILE A 100 -7.36 -1.99 17.02
CA ILE A 100 -7.69 -0.85 17.90
C ILE A 100 -9.18 -0.48 17.78
N PHE A 101 -9.78 -0.58 16.60
CA PHE A 101 -11.22 -0.34 16.42
C PHE A 101 -12.12 -1.42 17.03
N TRP A 102 -11.60 -2.63 17.25
CA TRP A 102 -12.33 -3.77 17.82
C TRP A 102 -12.19 -3.91 19.35
N LEU A 103 -11.25 -3.20 19.97
CA LEU A 103 -10.97 -3.18 21.41
C LEU A 103 -11.68 -2.01 22.09
#